data_AF-A0A843HQI9-F1
#
_entry.id   AF-A0A843HQI9-F1
#
_cell.length_a   1.000
_cell.length_b   1.000
_cell.length_c   1.000
_cell.angle_alpha   90.00
_cell.angle_beta   90.00
_cell.angle_gamma   90.00
#
_symmetry.space_group_name_H-M   'P 1'
#
loop_
_entity.id
_entity.type
_entity.pdbx_description
1 polymer ?
#
loop_
_entity_poly.entity_id
_entity_poly.type
_entity_poly.pdbx_seq_one_letter_code
_entity_poly.pdbx_strand_id
1 'polypeptide(L)' 'MKITAEINDYSEPSKTPVRVHNHWNNGGMVELEVNGERYTVKGKELISAINRCMLNIFGE' A
#
# COMPACT_ATOMS: atom_id res chain seq x y z
N MET A 1 -2.04 17.93 -5.80
CA MET A 1 -1.01 17.57 -4.81
C MET A 1 -0.60 16.13 -5.04
N LYS A 2 0.69 15.84 -5.21
CA LYS A 2 1.22 14.47 -5.29
C LYS A 2 1.61 14.06 -3.87
N ILE A 3 0.94 13.05 -3.33
CA ILE A 3 1.18 12.48 -2.01
C ILE A 3 1.86 11.14 -2.24
N THR A 4 2.94 10.89 -1.51
CA THR A 4 3.63 9.60 -1.51
C THR A 4 3.92 9.20 -0.07
N ALA A 5 3.55 7.98 0.29
CA ALA A 5 3.90 7.36 1.56
C ALA A 5 4.83 6.17 1.29
N GLU A 6 5.72 5.87 2.25
CA GLU A 6 6.66 4.75 2.16
C GLU A 6 6.38 3.74 3.28
N ILE A 7 6.49 2.46 2.94
CA ILE A 7 6.33 1.33 3.84
C ILE A 7 7.62 0.52 3.77
N ASN A 8 8.33 0.40 4.89
CA ASN A 8 9.57 -0.38 4.95
C ASN A 8 9.26 -1.87 5.01
N ASP A 9 10.00 -2.66 4.26
CA ASP A 9 10.01 -4.12 4.41
C ASP A 9 10.92 -4.50 5.59
N TYR A 10 10.33 -5.08 6.64
CA TYR A 10 11.06 -5.53 7.82
C TYR A 10 11.51 -7.00 7.73
N SER A 11 11.14 -7.72 6.66
CA SER A 11 11.70 -9.05 6.39
C SER A 11 13.16 -8.99 5.93
N GLU A 12 13.54 -7.90 5.26
CA GLU A 12 14.88 -7.65 4.75
C GLU A 12 15.19 -6.15 4.78
N PRO A 13 16.00 -5.65 5.74
CA PRO A 13 16.21 -4.21 5.96
C PRO A 13 16.84 -3.45 4.77
N SER A 14 17.49 -4.14 3.84
CA SER A 14 18.13 -3.55 2.65
C SER A 14 17.21 -3.49 1.43
N LYS A 15 16.00 -4.03 1.51
CA LYS A 15 15.07 -4.03 0.38
C LYS A 15 14.52 -2.62 0.15
N THR A 16 14.21 -2.32 -1.12
CA THR A 16 13.60 -1.04 -1.46
C THR A 16 12.22 -0.93 -0.79
N PRO A 17 11.89 0.18 -0.13
CA PRO A 17 10.58 0.38 0.47
C PRO A 17 9.45 0.28 -0.56
N VAL A 18 8.30 -0.21 -0.13
CA VAL A 18 7.07 -0.11 -0.92
C VAL A 18 6.59 1.33 -0.87
N ARG A 19 6.29 1.93 -2.02
CA ARG A 19 5.73 3.29 -2.09
C ARG A 19 4.26 3.26 -2.46
N VAL A 20 3.49 4.16 -1.87
CA VAL A 20 2.07 4.34 -2.15
C VAL A 20 1.84 5.76 -2.63
N HIS A 21 1.38 5.90 -3.86
CA HIS A 21 1.11 7.19 -4.50
C HIS A 21 -0.39 7.42 -4.63
N ASN A 22 -0.83 8.66 -4.43
CA ASN A 22 -2.19 9.03 -4.80
C ASN A 22 -2.35 9.04 -6.33
N HIS A 23 -3.47 8.52 -6.83
CA HIS A 23 -3.75 8.61 -8.25
C HIS A 23 -4.29 10.01 -8.59
N TRP A 24 -3.52 10.78 -9.36
CA TRP A 24 -3.76 12.20 -9.63
C TRP A 24 -5.14 12.52 -10.24
N ASN A 25 -5.72 11.60 -11.02
CA ASN A 25 -6.99 11.78 -11.72
C ASN A 25 -8.17 10.97 -11.16
N ASN A 26 -7.95 10.13 -10.16
CA ASN A 26 -9.01 9.27 -9.65
C ASN A 26 -8.85 9.09 -8.14
N GLY A 27 -9.64 9.85 -7.37
CA GLY A 27 -9.56 9.83 -5.91
C GLY A 27 -9.93 8.49 -5.26
N GLY A 28 -10.49 7.53 -6.02
CA GLY A 28 -10.75 6.17 -5.55
C GLY A 28 -9.58 5.20 -5.72
N MET A 29 -8.53 5.60 -6.45
CA MET A 29 -7.41 4.74 -6.82
C MET A 29 -6.10 5.17 -6.15
N VAL A 30 -5.22 4.22 -5.92
CA VAL A 30 -3.84 4.41 -5.46
C VAL A 30 -2.90 3.58 -6.31
N GLU A 31 -1.66 4.04 -6.47
CA GLU A 31 -0.60 3.31 -7.16
C GLU A 31 0.40 2.78 -6.12
N LEU A 32 0.67 1.49 -6.15
CA LEU A 32 1.69 0.84 -5.33
C LEU A 32 2.93 0.63 -6.19
N GLU A 33 4.10 1.09 -5.75
CA GLU A 33 5.40 0.81 -6.35
C GLU A 33 6.12 -0.23 -5.49
N VAL A 34 6.35 -1.42 -6.03
CA VAL A 34 7.02 -2.54 -5.36
C VAL A 34 8.16 -3.00 -6.26
N ASN A 35 9.39 -2.91 -5.78
CA ASN A 35 10.60 -3.26 -6.57
C ASN A 35 10.66 -2.58 -7.96
N GLY A 36 10.15 -1.34 -8.06
CA GLY A 36 10.09 -0.58 -9.32
C GLY A 36 8.89 -0.91 -10.22
N GLU A 37 8.11 -1.93 -9.90
CA GLU A 37 6.86 -2.25 -10.61
C GLU A 37 5.67 -1.51 -10.00
N ARG A 38 4.74 -1.08 -10.85
CA ARG A 38 3.60 -0.23 -10.46
C ARG A 38 2.27 -0.94 -10.62
N TYR A 39 1.45 -0.89 -9.58
CA TYR A 39 0.15 -1.53 -9.51
C TYR A 39 -0.91 -0.49 -9.13
N THR A 40 -1.92 -0.29 -9.99
CA THR A 40 -3.04 0.60 -9.68
C THR A 40 -4.19 -0.21 -9.09
N VAL A 41 -4.61 0.14 -7.88
CA VAL A 41 -5.67 -0.55 -7.14
C VAL A 41 -6.68 0.43 -6.56
N LYS A 42 -7.88 -0.05 -6.23
CA LYS A 42 -8.86 0.76 -5.49
C LYS A 42 -8.43 0.89 -4.03
N GLY A 43 -8.33 2.12 -3.54
CA GLY A 43 -7.89 2.39 -2.16
C GLY A 43 -8.76 1.71 -1.11
N LYS A 44 -10.09 1.69 -1.32
CA LYS A 44 -11.04 1.03 -0.39
C LYS A 44 -10.83 -0.49 -0.29
N GLU A 45 -10.50 -1.14 -1.40
CA GLU A 45 -10.25 -2.59 -1.41
C GLU A 45 -8.93 -2.92 -0.70
N LEU A 46 -7.88 -2.11 -0.94
CA LEU A 46 -6.60 -2.25 -0.25
C LEU A 46 -6.72 -2.08 1.27
N ILE A 47 -7.41 -1.04 1.73
CA ILE A 47 -7.67 -0.82 3.17
C ILE A 47 -8.43 -2.01 3.76
N SER A 48 -9.47 -2.50 3.08
CA SER A 48 -10.25 -3.65 3.57
C SER A 48 -9.40 -4.92 3.66
N ALA A 49 -8.56 -5.19 2.66
CA ALA A 49 -7.66 -6.33 2.66
C ALA A 49 -6.66 -6.28 3.83
N ILE A 50 -5.99 -5.14 4.03
CA ILE A 50 -5.05 -4.93 5.15
C ILE A 50 -5.76 -5.14 6.48
N ASN A 51 -6.92 -4.50 6.69
CA ASN A 51 -7.66 -4.63 7.93
C ASN A 51 -8.06 -6.07 8.23
N ARG A 52 -8.49 -6.85 7.22
CA ARG A 52 -8.81 -8.27 7.40
C ARG A 52 -7.60 -9.10 7.83
N CYS A 53 -6.43 -8.85 7.24
CA CYS A 53 -5.20 -9.54 7.62
C CYS A 53 -4.74 -9.17 9.03
N MET A 54 -4.99 -7.93 9.48
CA MET A 54 -4.61 -7.45 10.81
C MET A 54 -5.60 -7.86 11.91
N LEU A 55 -6.91 -7.92 11.61
CA LEU A 55 -7.94 -8.31 12.58
C LEU A 55 -7.84 -9.78 13.00
N ASN A 56 -7.27 -10.64 12.15
CA ASN A 56 -6.97 -12.04 12.51
C ASN A 56 -5.85 -12.18 13.57
N ILE A 57 -5.19 -11.08 13.96
CA ILE A 57 -4.14 -11.07 15.00
C ILE A 57 -4.74 -10.79 16.39
N PHE A 58 -5.97 -10.27 16.47
CA PHE A 58 -6.71 -10.01 17.71
C PHE A 58 -8.02 -10.79 17.75
N GLY A 59 -7.97 -12.06 17.33
CA GLY A 59 -9.10 -12.97 17.48
C GLY A 59 -9.33 -13.31 18.95
N GLU A 60 -10.50 -12.89 19.45
CA GLU A 60 -11.08 -13.06 20.80
C GLU A 60 -10.69 -12.03 21.87
#